data_AF-A0A3P1ZAV5-F1
#
_entry.id   AF-A0A3P1ZAV5-F1
#
_cell.length_a   1.000
_cell.length_b   1.000
_cell.length_c   1.000
_cell.angle_alpha   90.00
_cell.angle_beta   90.00
_cell.angle_gamma   90.00
#
_symmetry.space_group_name_H-M   'P 1'
#
loop_
_entity.id
_entity.type
_entity.pdbx_description
1 polymer ?
#
loop_
_entity_poly.entity_id
_entity_poly.type
_entity_poly.pdbx_seq_one_letter_code
_entity_poly.pdbx_strand_id
1 'polypeptide(L)' 'MNNMTAWRGFQGNGWQNTVDVREFIVHNYTEYLGDDAFLADATESTKKLWAEVMELTKKERAAGGVLD' A
#
# COMPACT_ATOMS: atom_id res chain seq x y z
N MET A 1 8.56 -17.38 16.51
CA MET A 1 7.79 -16.12 16.43
C MET A 1 6.31 -16.49 16.41
N ASN A 2 5.50 -15.94 17.30
CA ASN A 2 4.07 -16.26 17.34
C ASN A 2 3.31 -15.36 16.36
N ASN A 3 3.27 -15.78 15.08
CA ASN A 3 2.63 -15.03 14.00
C ASN A 3 1.08 -15.03 14.09
N MET A 4 0.49 -15.79 15.03
CA MET A 4 -0.96 -15.96 15.17
C MET A 4 -1.72 -14.63 15.32
N THR A 5 -1.09 -13.58 15.87
CA THR A 5 -1.73 -12.27 16.02
C THR A 5 -1.89 -11.56 14.68
N ALA A 6 -0.87 -11.59 13.82
CA ALA A 6 -0.88 -10.91 12.53
C ALA A 6 -1.80 -11.60 11.51
N TRP A 7 -2.00 -12.92 11.67
CA TRP A 7 -2.80 -13.74 10.76
C TRP A 7 -4.24 -13.97 11.22
N ARG A 8 -4.64 -13.33 12.33
CA ARG A 8 -5.97 -13.52 12.92
C ARG A 8 -7.07 -13.15 11.93
N GLY A 9 -7.92 -14.10 11.60
CA GLY A 9 -9.08 -13.92 10.72
C GLY A 9 -8.82 -14.28 9.25
N PHE A 10 -7.56 -14.45 8.85
CA PHE A 10 -7.24 -14.97 7.53
C PHE A 10 -7.54 -16.46 7.43
N GLN A 11 -8.06 -16.87 6.27
CA GLN A 11 -8.43 -18.23 5.88
C GLN A 11 -7.30 -18.90 5.10
N GLY A 12 -7.36 -20.22 4.97
CA GLY A 12 -6.35 -21.03 4.29
C GLY A 12 -5.22 -21.45 5.22
N ASN A 13 -4.64 -22.62 4.97
CA ASN A 13 -3.63 -23.24 5.84
C ASN A 13 -2.31 -23.54 5.10
N GLY A 14 -2.30 -23.54 3.77
CA GLY A 14 -1.09 -23.88 2.99
C GLY A 14 -0.02 -22.81 3.16
N TRP A 15 -0.40 -21.55 2.93
CA TRP A 15 0.42 -20.36 3.03
C TRP A 15 0.96 -20.10 4.44
N GLN A 16 0.34 -20.69 5.46
CA GLN A 16 0.83 -20.60 6.85
C GLN A 16 2.04 -21.50 7.10
N ASN A 17 2.18 -22.58 6.34
CA ASN A 17 3.21 -23.60 6.51
C ASN A 17 4.30 -23.54 5.44
N THR A 18 4.01 -22.91 4.29
CA THR A 18 4.96 -22.70 3.18
C THR A 18 4.78 -21.30 2.59
N VAL A 19 5.80 -20.79 1.89
CA VAL A 19 5.68 -19.51 1.19
C VAL A 19 4.80 -19.69 -0.04
N ASP A 20 3.50 -19.42 0.11
CA ASP A 20 2.51 -19.46 -0.98
C ASP A 20 1.58 -18.23 -0.93
N VAL A 21 2.05 -17.13 -1.51
CA VAL A 21 1.29 -15.87 -1.55
C VAL A 21 0.02 -16.01 -2.41
N ARG A 22 0.02 -16.92 -3.40
CA ARG A 22 -1.15 -17.13 -4.27
C ARG A 22 -2.32 -17.71 -3.46
N GLU A 23 -2.07 -18.75 -2.67
CA GLU A 23 -3.10 -19.38 -1.84
C GLU A 23 -3.63 -18.41 -0.78
N PHE A 24 -2.75 -17.59 -0.17
CA PHE A 24 -3.16 -16.51 0.73
C PHE A 24 -4.13 -15.53 0.06
N ILE A 25 -3.77 -14.99 -1.10
CA ILE A 25 -4.62 -14.00 -1.79
C ILE A 25 -5.97 -14.61 -2.13
N VAL A 26 -6.00 -15.79 -2.77
CA VAL A 26 -7.25 -16.43 -3.22
C VAL A 26 -8.23 -16.69 -2.07
N HIS A 27 -7.74 -17.05 -0.88
CA HIS A 27 -8.59 -17.31 0.28
C HIS A 27 -9.03 -16.06 1.05
N ASN A 28 -8.37 -14.91 0.85
CA ASN A 28 -8.53 -13.75 1.73
C ASN A 28 -8.90 -12.43 1.04
N TYR A 29 -8.87 -12.36 -0.29
CA TYR A 29 -9.37 -11.19 -1.00
C TYR A 29 -10.90 -11.17 -1.02
N THR A 30 -11.46 -9.96 -0.98
CA THR A 30 -12.87 -9.75 -1.29
C THR A 30 -12.92 -9.04 -2.63
N GLU A 31 -13.50 -9.69 -3.63
CA GLU A 31 -13.74 -9.04 -4.92
C GLU A 31 -14.69 -7.86 -4.73
N TYR A 32 -14.31 -6.71 -5.28
CA TYR A 32 -15.13 -5.50 -5.25
C TYR A 32 -15.53 -5.13 -6.68
N LEU A 33 -16.83 -5.21 -6.98
CA LEU A 33 -17.42 -4.92 -8.28
C LEU A 33 -18.25 -3.62 -8.28
N GLY A 34 -18.13 -2.81 -7.22
CA GLY A 34 -18.79 -1.51 -7.10
C GLY A 34 -18.06 -0.41 -7.86
N ASP A 35 -18.39 0.85 -7.54
CA ASP A 35 -17.84 2.04 -8.17
C ASP A 35 -16.87 2.80 -7.23
N ASP A 36 -16.50 4.03 -7.61
CA ASP A 36 -15.56 4.87 -6.88
C ASP A 36 -16.21 5.69 -5.75
N ALA A 37 -17.50 5.51 -5.46
CA ALA A 37 -18.21 6.32 -4.47
C ALA A 37 -17.70 6.14 -3.03
N PHE A 38 -16.97 5.06 -2.73
CA PHE A 38 -16.36 4.85 -1.41
C PHE A 38 -14.99 5.53 -1.22
N LEU A 39 -14.41 6.09 -2.29
CA LEU A 39 -13.08 6.70 -2.23
C LEU A 39 -13.07 7.87 -1.25
N ALA A 40 -12.05 7.90 -0.40
CA ALA A 40 -11.79 9.01 0.52
C ALA A 40 -10.68 9.92 -0.02
N ASP A 41 -10.76 11.20 0.34
CA ASP A 41 -9.74 12.18 -0.02
C ASP A 41 -8.40 11.95 0.70
N ALA A 42 -7.34 12.54 0.15
CA ALA A 42 -6.02 12.54 0.78
C ALA A 42 -6.04 13.25 2.15
N THR A 43 -5.33 12.68 3.12
CA THR A 43 -5.16 13.29 4.44
C THR A 43 -4.26 14.53 4.39
N GLU A 44 -4.34 15.41 5.40
CA GLU A 44 -3.49 16.59 5.49
C GLU A 44 -2.00 16.24 5.61
N SER A 45 -1.65 15.14 6.30
CA SER A 45 -0.26 14.66 6.36
C SER A 45 0.23 14.20 4.98
N THR A 46 -0.61 13.51 4.21
CA THR A 46 -0.31 13.15 2.82
C THR A 46 -0.10 14.39 1.96
N LYS A 47 -0.98 15.39 2.02
CA LYS A 47 -0.86 16.63 1.25
C LYS A 47 0.42 17.40 1.59
N LYS A 48 0.77 17.49 2.87
CA LYS A 48 1.99 18.16 3.34
C LYS A 48 3.25 17.48 2.80
N LEU A 49 3.37 16.16 2.97
CA LEU A 49 4.52 15.41 2.47
C LEU A 49 4.63 15.51 0.95
N TRP A 50 3.49 15.42 0.25
CA TRP A 50 3.47 15.55 -1.20
C TRP A 50 3.91 16.95 -1.68
N ALA A 51 3.51 18.01 -0.98
CA ALA A 51 3.96 19.36 -1.29
C ALA A 51 5.48 19.50 -1.17
N GLU A 52 6.09 18.93 -0.11
CA GLU A 52 7.54 18.92 0.07
C GLU A 52 8.26 18.19 -1.08
N VAL A 53 7.77 16.99 -1.43
CA VAL A 53 8.31 16.22 -2.57
C VAL A 53 8.19 17.02 -3.88
N MET A 54 7.06 17.68 -4.11
CA MET A 54 6.84 18.47 -5.33
C MET A 54 7.76 19.69 -5.43
N GLU A 55 8.07 20.34 -4.31
CA GLU A 55 9.06 21.41 -4.30
C GLU A 55 10.47 20.91 -4.60
N LEU A 56 10.87 19.74 -4.07
CA LEU A 56 12.15 19.13 -4.39
C LEU A 56 12.22 18.73 -5.87
N THR A 57 11.18 18.10 -6.41
CA THR A 57 11.12 17.75 -7.84
C THR A 57 11.19 18.96 -8.76
N LYS A 58 10.61 20.11 -8.37
CA LYS A 58 10.77 21.37 -9.12
C LYS A 58 12.22 21.82 -9.13
N LYS A 59 12.91 21.74 -7.99
CA LYS A 59 14.33 22.11 -7.86
C LYS A 59 15.23 21.18 -8.67
N GLU A 60 15.00 19.86 -8.63
CA GLU A 60 15.68 18.87 -9.49
C GLU A 60 15.56 19.25 -10.96
N ARG A 61 14.32 19.51 -11.43
CA ARG A 61 14.07 19.91 -12.81
C ARG A 61 14.80 21.21 -13.19
N ALA A 62 14.82 22.20 -12.29
CA ALA A 62 15.54 23.45 -12.51
C ALA A 62 17.07 23.27 -12.54
N ALA A 63 17.60 22.30 -11.78
CA ALA A 63 19.01 21.93 -11.78
C ALA A 63 19.42 21.09 -13.01
N GLY A 64 18.46 20.71 -13.88
CA GLY A 64 18.71 19.88 -15.05
C GLY A 64 19.01 18.41 -14.73
N GLY A 65 18.68 17.95 -13.52
CA GLY A 65 19.03 16.61 -13.06
C GLY A 65 18.89 16.45 -11.54
N VAL A 66 19.66 15.54 -10.97
CA VAL A 66 19.64 15.23 -9.53
C VAL A 66 19.91 16.49 -8.69
N LEU A 67 19.10 16.69 -7.64
CA LEU A 67 19.30 17.72 -6.62
C LEU A 67 20.10 17.10 -5.47
N ASP A 68 21.28 17.65 -5.19
CA ASP A 68 22.14 17.28 -4.04
C ASP A 68 21.78 18.12 -2.80
#